data_AF-A0A7C5KAQ5-F1
#
_entry.id   AF-A0A7C5KAQ5-F1
#
_cell.length_a   1.000
_cell.length_b   1.000
_cell.length_c   1.000
_cell.angle_alpha   90.00
_cell.angle_beta   90.00
_cell.angle_gamma   90.00
#
_symmetry.space_group_name_H-M   'P 1'
#
loop_
_entity.id
_entity.type
_entity.pdbx_description
1 polymer ?
#
loop_
_entity_poly.entity_id
_entity_poly.type
_entity_poly.pdbx_seq_one_letter_code
_entity_poly.pdbx_strand_id
1 'polypeptide(L)'
;MKIIKFQKAKPIWLKGLTTEMNVTAGFRAVFKAGQERHRLRIAGATIYRVWFNGEFLAHGPARCGHGYFRVDEWELPVVAGENLLAIEVTGYNANGYAYLDQPSFVQAEVVVDDRVIAATGNRSFAAYRLRERIQKVQRYSFQRTFVEAYRLNDRSADWFSSRTCRKKSEPVEVLLPKKFVERGVPYPKWEKRQPVALTASGILTPQKNPKLRWGREWKGPRPE
;
A
#
# COMPACT_ATOMS: atom_id res chain seq x y z
N MET A 1 -15.86 4.69 20.12
CA MET A 1 -14.69 4.35 19.26
C MET A 1 -13.61 3.76 20.15
N LYS A 2 -13.33 2.46 20.01
CA LYS A 2 -12.32 1.77 20.82
C LYS A 2 -10.91 2.21 20.39
N ILE A 3 -10.11 2.66 21.36
CA ILE A 3 -8.69 2.95 21.14
C ILE A 3 -7.93 1.63 21.06
N ILE A 4 -7.09 1.49 20.04
CA ILE A 4 -6.21 0.35 19.85
C ILE A 4 -4.79 0.76 20.20
N LYS A 5 -4.01 -0.15 20.79
CA LYS A 5 -2.59 0.04 21.06
C LYS A 5 -1.80 -1.07 20.39
N PHE A 6 -0.70 -0.71 19.76
CA PHE A 6 0.33 -1.66 19.36
C PHE A 6 1.18 -2.00 20.59
N GLN A 7 1.61 -3.25 20.72
CA GLN A 7 2.42 -3.67 21.86
C GLN A 7 3.89 -3.27 21.69
N LYS A 8 4.46 -3.48 20.49
CA LYS A 8 5.88 -3.19 20.21
C LYS A 8 6.10 -2.36 18.95
N ALA A 9 5.17 -2.41 17.99
CA ALA A 9 5.34 -1.66 16.75
C ALA A 9 5.34 -0.16 17.01
N LYS A 10 6.23 0.55 16.31
CA LYS A 10 6.27 2.00 16.19
C LYS A 10 5.93 2.41 14.75
N PRO A 11 5.37 3.62 14.54
CA PRO A 11 5.13 4.11 13.19
C PRO A 11 6.47 4.42 12.54
N ILE A 12 6.70 3.89 11.35
CA ILE A 12 7.93 4.11 10.59
C ILE A 12 7.62 4.52 9.15
N TRP A 13 8.60 5.17 8.53
CA TRP A 13 8.60 5.41 7.08
C TRP A 13 10.02 5.44 6.53
N LEU A 14 10.16 5.47 5.20
CA LEU A 14 11.45 5.68 4.55
C LEU A 14 12.00 7.06 4.95
N LYS A 15 13.25 7.09 5.42
CA LYS A 15 13.87 8.29 5.99
C LYS A 15 13.83 9.47 5.02
N GLY A 16 13.24 10.59 5.46
CA GLY A 16 13.18 11.83 4.69
C GLY A 16 12.14 11.84 3.56
N LEU A 17 11.29 10.80 3.47
CA LEU A 17 10.25 10.67 2.44
C LEU A 17 8.83 10.72 3.03
N THR A 18 8.70 11.12 4.29
CA THR A 18 7.43 11.09 5.03
C THR A 18 6.35 11.98 4.39
N THR A 19 6.73 13.15 3.87
CA THR A 19 5.84 14.10 3.18
C THR A 19 6.03 14.11 1.66
N GLU A 20 6.86 13.21 1.13
CA GLU A 20 7.15 13.15 -0.31
C GLU A 20 5.94 12.59 -1.08
N MET A 21 5.57 13.25 -2.18
CA MET A 21 4.41 12.84 -2.97
C MET A 21 4.61 11.50 -3.68
N ASN A 22 3.56 10.68 -3.66
CA ASN A 22 3.42 9.47 -4.46
C ASN A 22 4.54 8.42 -4.28
N VAL A 23 5.10 8.30 -3.08
CA VAL A 23 6.14 7.31 -2.76
C VAL A 23 5.49 5.95 -2.51
N THR A 24 6.07 4.91 -3.10
CA THR A 24 5.68 3.52 -2.82
C THR A 24 6.81 2.81 -2.10
N ALA A 25 6.52 2.29 -0.92
CA ALA A 25 7.48 1.64 -0.04
C ALA A 25 7.05 0.20 0.24
N GLY A 26 8.00 -0.73 0.29
CA GLY A 26 7.81 -2.11 0.69
C GLY A 26 8.47 -2.36 2.02
N PHE A 27 7.77 -3.00 2.95
CA PHE A 27 8.26 -3.40 4.27
C PHE A 27 8.04 -4.89 4.40
N ARG A 28 9.08 -5.67 4.71
CA ARG A 28 8.94 -7.11 4.85
C ARG A 28 9.63 -7.66 6.08
N ALA A 29 9.06 -8.72 6.62
CA ALA A 29 9.62 -9.51 7.70
C ALA A 29 9.64 -10.98 7.28
N VAL A 30 10.75 -11.65 7.57
CA VAL A 30 10.86 -13.11 7.49
C VAL A 30 10.90 -13.63 8.91
N PHE A 31 10.07 -14.60 9.23
CA PHE A 31 9.99 -15.18 10.57
C PHE A 31 9.63 -16.67 10.50
N LYS A 32 10.04 -17.42 11.52
CA LYS A 32 9.64 -18.81 11.69
C LYS A 32 8.29 -18.87 12.40
N ALA A 33 7.42 -19.76 11.94
CA ALA A 33 6.12 -20.03 12.55
C ALA A 33 5.99 -21.53 12.88
N GLY A 34 5.31 -21.80 14.00
CA GLY A 34 4.81 -23.12 14.36
C GLY A 34 3.34 -23.28 13.99
N GLN A 35 2.60 -24.02 14.82
CA GLN A 35 1.16 -24.31 14.63
C GLN A 35 0.25 -23.27 15.31
N GLU A 36 0.82 -22.29 16.00
CA GLU A 36 0.07 -21.27 16.75
C GLU A 36 -0.70 -20.32 15.82
N ARG A 37 -1.70 -19.61 16.36
CA ARG A 37 -2.44 -18.61 15.60
C ARG A 37 -1.63 -17.33 15.47
N HIS A 38 -1.33 -16.98 14.23
CA HIS A 38 -0.61 -15.76 13.89
C HIS A 38 -1.57 -14.73 13.31
N ARG A 39 -1.47 -13.48 13.76
CA ARG A 39 -2.19 -12.35 13.17
C ARG A 39 -1.27 -11.18 12.89
N LEU A 40 -1.54 -10.48 11.80
CA LEU A 40 -0.99 -9.17 11.52
C LEU A 40 -1.94 -8.11 12.08
N ARG A 41 -1.43 -7.25 12.95
CA ARG A 41 -2.08 -5.97 13.27
C ARG A 41 -1.37 -4.87 12.48
N ILE A 42 -2.13 -4.05 11.75
CA ILE A 42 -1.54 -3.05 10.85
C ILE A 42 -2.38 -1.78 10.76
N ALA A 43 -1.70 -0.64 10.68
CA ALA A 43 -2.23 0.64 10.26
C ALA A 43 -1.20 1.37 9.39
N GLY A 44 -1.65 2.35 8.61
CA GLY A 44 -0.74 3.15 7.80
C GLY A 44 -1.41 4.35 7.14
N ALA A 45 -0.60 5.09 6.39
CA ALA A 45 -1.07 6.12 5.47
C ALA A 45 -0.16 6.11 4.22
N THR A 46 -0.71 6.18 2.99
CA THR A 46 -2.14 6.39 2.70
C THR A 46 -2.92 5.08 2.52
N ILE A 47 -2.38 4.14 1.75
CA ILE A 47 -2.97 2.81 1.50
C ILE A 47 -1.87 1.77 1.63
N TYR A 48 -2.20 0.58 2.13
CA TYR A 48 -1.33 -0.57 2.08
C TYR A 48 -1.96 -1.76 1.34
N ARG A 49 -1.09 -2.63 0.86
CA ARG A 49 -1.37 -4.00 0.43
C ARG A 49 -0.47 -4.97 1.20
N VAL A 50 -0.99 -6.15 1.50
CA VAL A 50 -0.26 -7.20 2.22
C VAL A 50 -0.17 -8.43 1.33
N TRP A 51 1.02 -8.98 1.24
CA TRP A 51 1.29 -10.29 0.67
C TRP A 51 1.87 -11.19 1.75
N PHE A 52 1.48 -12.46 1.71
CA PHE A 52 1.97 -13.48 2.59
C PHE A 52 2.45 -14.67 1.77
N ASN A 53 3.74 -15.01 1.89
CA ASN A 53 4.40 -16.04 1.07
C ASN A 53 4.19 -15.86 -0.45
N GLY A 54 4.14 -14.62 -0.93
CA GLY A 54 3.93 -14.30 -2.35
C GLY A 54 2.47 -14.10 -2.75
N GLU A 55 1.52 -14.58 -1.95
CA GLU A 55 0.09 -14.49 -2.23
C GLU A 55 -0.51 -13.21 -1.65
N PHE A 56 -1.43 -12.59 -2.39
CA PHE A 56 -2.17 -11.43 -1.88
C PHE A 56 -3.04 -11.84 -0.69
N LEU A 57 -2.93 -11.11 0.42
CA LEU A 57 -3.67 -11.37 1.65
C LEU A 57 -4.68 -10.27 1.98
N ALA A 58 -4.27 -9.00 1.89
CA ALA A 58 -5.10 -7.90 2.39
C ALA A 58 -4.83 -6.57 1.71
N HIS A 59 -5.79 -5.66 1.84
CA HIS A 59 -5.71 -4.27 1.42
C HIS A 59 -6.37 -3.38 2.47
N GLY A 60 -5.76 -2.23 2.75
CA GLY A 60 -6.29 -1.28 3.73
C GLY A 60 -5.49 0.03 3.74
N PRO A 61 -5.53 0.79 4.83
CA PRO A 61 -6.51 0.65 5.91
C PRO A 61 -7.90 1.12 5.46
N ALA A 62 -8.92 0.89 6.28
CA ALA A 62 -10.15 1.67 6.15
C ALA A 62 -9.87 3.17 6.37
N ARG A 63 -10.47 4.04 5.56
CA ARG A 63 -10.33 5.50 5.67
C ARG A 63 -10.76 5.98 7.07
N CYS A 64 -10.11 6.99 7.62
CA CYS A 64 -10.45 7.55 8.93
C CYS A 64 -10.43 9.08 8.88
N GLY A 65 -10.97 9.73 9.91
CA GLY A 65 -10.89 11.18 10.06
C GLY A 65 -9.47 11.66 10.39
N HIS A 66 -9.22 12.95 10.21
CA HIS A 66 -7.93 13.57 10.49
C HIS A 66 -7.41 13.24 11.90
N GLY A 67 -6.13 12.87 11.98
CA GLY A 67 -5.47 12.58 13.26
C GLY A 67 -5.78 11.21 13.87
N TYR A 68 -6.66 10.41 13.26
CA TYR A 68 -6.98 9.04 13.67
C TYR A 68 -6.66 8.05 12.55
N PHE A 69 -6.27 6.84 12.93
CA PHE A 69 -5.89 5.79 11.99
C PHE A 69 -6.55 4.48 12.39
N ARG A 70 -7.24 3.86 11.44
CA ARG A 70 -7.91 2.57 11.65
C ARG A 70 -6.89 1.45 11.62
N VAL A 71 -7.02 0.55 12.59
CA VAL A 71 -6.21 -0.66 12.69
C VAL A 71 -7.00 -1.83 12.13
N ASP A 72 -6.38 -2.54 11.21
CA ASP A 72 -6.88 -3.80 10.67
C ASP A 72 -6.14 -4.96 11.34
N GLU A 73 -6.85 -6.07 11.54
CA GLU A 73 -6.28 -7.34 12.01
C GLU A 73 -6.57 -8.43 10.99
N TRP A 74 -5.52 -9.12 10.55
CA TRP A 74 -5.59 -10.17 9.54
C TRP A 74 -4.97 -11.45 10.08
N GLU A 75 -5.70 -12.56 10.00
CA GLU A 75 -5.10 -13.87 10.25
C GLU A 75 -4.04 -14.17 9.19
N LEU A 76 -2.90 -14.72 9.63
CA LEU A 76 -1.80 -15.10 8.75
C LEU A 76 -1.87 -16.60 8.49
N PRO A 77 -1.97 -17.04 7.22
CA PRO A 77 -2.00 -18.45 6.85
C PRO A 77 -0.58 -19.03 6.89
N VAL A 78 -0.02 -19.14 8.10
CA VAL A 78 1.35 -19.62 8.34
C VAL A 78 1.52 -21.06 7.90
N VAL A 79 2.72 -21.38 7.42
CA VAL A 79 3.20 -22.76 7.24
C VAL A 79 4.31 -23.04 8.25
N ALA A 80 4.55 -24.32 8.56
CA ALA A 80 5.66 -24.69 9.42
C ALA A 80 7.00 -24.21 8.82
N GLY A 81 7.85 -23.59 9.65
CA GLY A 81 9.13 -23.05 9.21
C GLY A 81 9.05 -21.58 8.79
N GLU A 82 9.81 -21.19 7.77
CA GLU A 82 9.98 -19.78 7.39
C GLU A 82 8.85 -19.25 6.51
N ASN A 83 8.27 -18.15 6.99
CA ASN A 83 7.23 -17.39 6.32
C ASN A 83 7.72 -15.98 5.97
N LEU A 84 7.15 -15.42 4.92
CA LEU A 84 7.39 -14.06 4.45
C LEU A 84 6.10 -13.24 4.55
N LEU A 85 6.16 -12.19 5.35
CA LEU A 85 5.19 -11.11 5.33
C LEU A 85 5.77 -9.92 4.56
N ALA A 86 5.06 -9.42 3.56
CA ALA A 86 5.41 -8.23 2.80
C ALA A 86 4.23 -7.24 2.80
N ILE A 87 4.53 -5.98 3.07
CA ILE A 87 3.57 -4.88 3.18
C ILE A 87 4.04 -3.79 2.21
N GLU A 88 3.26 -3.51 1.18
CA GLU A 88 3.47 -2.34 0.34
C GLU A 88 2.60 -1.23 0.90
N VAL A 89 3.15 -0.02 0.94
CA VAL A 89 2.42 1.18 1.33
C VAL A 89 2.65 2.26 0.29
N THR A 90 1.56 2.84 -0.21
CA THR A 90 1.59 4.01 -1.07
C THR A 90 1.28 5.25 -0.24
N GLY A 91 2.27 6.13 -0.14
CA GLY A 91 2.18 7.44 0.45
C GLY A 91 1.87 8.49 -0.60
N TYR A 92 0.61 8.93 -0.70
CA TYR A 92 0.24 9.89 -1.74
C TYR A 92 0.66 11.32 -1.41
N ASN A 93 0.50 11.76 -0.14
CA ASN A 93 0.78 13.15 0.29
C ASN A 93 0.21 14.19 -0.68
N ALA A 94 -1.06 14.02 -1.07
CA ALA A 94 -1.73 14.92 -2.00
C ALA A 94 -3.20 15.11 -1.60
N ASN A 95 -3.65 16.35 -1.61
CA ASN A 95 -5.02 16.75 -1.34
C ASN A 95 -6.02 16.14 -2.33
N GLY A 96 -7.21 15.78 -1.86
CA GLY A 96 -8.30 15.25 -2.68
C GLY A 96 -9.46 14.77 -1.83
N TYR A 97 -10.47 14.18 -2.45
CA TYR A 97 -11.65 13.65 -1.72
C TYR A 97 -11.55 12.15 -1.41
N ALA A 98 -10.63 11.44 -2.06
CA ALA A 98 -10.46 10.01 -1.86
C ALA A 98 -9.64 9.67 -0.61
N TYR A 99 -8.63 10.49 -0.28
CA TYR A 99 -7.70 10.25 0.82
C TYR A 99 -7.23 11.55 1.44
N LEU A 100 -6.83 11.48 2.71
CA LEU A 100 -6.26 12.61 3.42
C LEU A 100 -4.84 12.91 2.92
N ASP A 101 -4.54 14.19 2.77
CA ASP A 101 -3.19 14.68 2.59
C ASP A 101 -2.48 14.71 3.95
N GLN A 102 -1.70 13.67 4.23
CA GLN A 102 -1.07 13.50 5.54
C GLN A 102 0.21 12.66 5.45
N PRO A 103 1.17 12.91 6.36
CA PRO A 103 2.42 12.16 6.47
C PRO A 103 2.25 10.65 6.38
N SER A 104 3.02 10.05 5.49
CA SER A 104 2.99 8.61 5.23
C SER A 104 3.68 7.82 6.33
N PHE A 105 3.14 6.64 6.64
CA PHE A 105 3.73 5.73 7.61
C PHE A 105 3.15 4.32 7.48
N VAL A 106 3.84 3.37 8.11
CA VAL A 106 3.31 2.06 8.44
C VAL A 106 3.58 1.76 9.90
N GLN A 107 2.62 1.14 10.58
CA GLN A 107 2.80 0.56 11.90
C GLN A 107 2.21 -0.83 11.90
N ALA A 108 3.05 -1.85 12.03
CA ALA A 108 2.64 -3.24 11.89
C ALA A 108 3.35 -4.14 12.91
N GLU A 109 2.61 -5.08 13.50
CA GLU A 109 3.17 -6.16 14.31
C GLU A 109 2.53 -7.51 13.98
N VAL A 110 3.35 -8.56 13.99
CA VAL A 110 2.91 -9.95 13.95
C VAL A 110 2.79 -10.44 15.38
N VAL A 111 1.58 -10.84 15.75
CA VAL A 111 1.22 -11.33 17.08
C VAL A 111 0.94 -12.83 16.99
N VAL A 112 1.58 -13.59 17.88
CA VAL A 112 1.31 -15.01 18.13
C VAL A 112 0.70 -15.10 19.51
N ASP A 113 -0.56 -15.52 19.57
CA ASP A 113 -1.39 -15.42 20.78
C ASP A 113 -1.38 -13.98 21.32
N ASP A 114 -0.57 -13.68 22.34
CA ASP A 114 -0.40 -12.33 22.90
C ASP A 114 1.02 -11.78 22.82
N ARG A 115 1.92 -12.48 22.13
CA ARG A 115 3.33 -12.11 21.99
C ARG A 115 3.64 -11.57 20.60
N VAL A 116 4.24 -10.37 20.54
CA VAL A 116 4.80 -9.84 19.28
C VAL A 116 6.13 -10.50 18.92
N ILE A 117 6.19 -11.11 17.74
CA ILE A 117 7.38 -11.76 17.17
C ILE A 117 8.09 -10.92 16.09
N ALA A 118 7.37 -9.99 15.45
CA ALA A 118 7.92 -9.03 14.49
C ALA A 118 7.17 -7.70 14.60
N ALA A 119 7.87 -6.57 14.54
CA ALA A 119 7.25 -5.24 14.70
C ALA A 119 7.99 -4.17 13.90
N THR A 120 7.27 -3.21 13.33
CA THR A 120 7.91 -2.02 12.76
C THR A 120 8.59 -1.19 13.85
N GLY A 121 9.73 -0.58 13.52
CA GLY A 121 10.53 0.20 14.48
C GLY A 121 11.49 -0.61 15.34
N ASN A 122 11.57 -1.93 15.12
CA ASN A 122 12.69 -2.76 15.55
C ASN A 122 13.45 -3.31 14.31
N ARG A 123 14.30 -4.32 14.48
CA ARG A 123 15.11 -4.92 13.39
C ARG A 123 14.39 -6.01 12.57
N SER A 124 13.13 -6.32 12.85
CA SER A 124 12.37 -7.40 12.20
C SER A 124 11.92 -7.07 10.78
N PHE A 125 11.78 -5.79 10.44
CA PHE A 125 11.35 -5.35 9.12
C PHE A 125 12.50 -4.71 8.34
N ALA A 126 12.73 -5.20 7.12
CA ALA A 126 13.50 -4.49 6.11
C ALA A 126 12.56 -3.60 5.29
N ALA A 127 13.02 -2.41 4.92
CA ALA A 127 12.26 -1.45 4.11
C ALA A 127 12.92 -1.23 2.75
N TYR A 128 12.13 -0.94 1.73
CA TYR A 128 12.56 -0.71 0.36
C TYR A 128 11.72 0.39 -0.27
N ARG A 129 12.35 1.21 -1.12
CA ARG A 129 11.61 2.06 -2.05
C ARG A 129 11.34 1.29 -3.34
N LEU A 130 10.06 1.12 -3.68
CA LEU A 130 9.62 0.37 -4.85
C LEU A 130 9.51 1.31 -6.04
N ARG A 131 10.62 1.47 -6.76
CA ARG A 131 10.74 2.38 -7.91
C ARG A 131 10.09 1.83 -9.18
N GLU A 132 9.63 0.59 -9.15
CA GLU A 132 8.80 -0.02 -10.20
C GLU A 132 7.52 0.79 -10.45
N ARG A 133 6.88 1.31 -9.39
CA ARG A 133 5.77 2.26 -9.53
C ARG A 133 6.35 3.65 -9.76
N ILE A 134 6.13 4.20 -10.95
CA ILE A 134 6.69 5.50 -11.37
C ILE A 134 6.07 6.59 -10.49
N GLN A 135 6.92 7.35 -9.81
CA GLN A 135 6.48 8.41 -8.90
C GLN A 135 5.96 9.65 -9.64
N LYS A 136 6.68 10.11 -10.68
CA LYS A 136 6.29 11.29 -11.47
C LYS A 136 5.33 10.88 -12.58
N VAL A 137 4.05 11.13 -12.35
CA VAL A 137 2.93 10.77 -13.22
C VAL A 137 1.86 11.86 -13.14
N GLN A 138 0.90 11.83 -14.06
CA GLN A 138 -0.21 12.78 -14.05
C GLN A 138 -1.09 12.63 -12.79
N ARG A 139 -1.65 13.75 -12.33
CA ARG A 139 -2.75 13.76 -11.36
C ARG A 139 -3.96 13.02 -11.98
N TYR A 140 -4.54 12.05 -11.26
CA TYR A 140 -5.67 11.27 -11.79
C TYR A 140 -6.90 12.15 -11.99
N SER A 141 -7.34 12.85 -10.94
CA SER A 141 -8.40 13.87 -11.00
C SER A 141 -8.36 14.75 -9.76
N PHE A 142 -9.16 15.82 -9.69
CA PHE A 142 -9.29 16.59 -8.44
C PHE A 142 -9.76 15.75 -7.24
N GLN A 143 -10.49 14.65 -7.48
CA GLN A 143 -11.03 13.77 -6.43
C GLN A 143 -10.04 12.69 -5.97
N ARG A 144 -9.21 12.16 -6.88
CA ARG A 144 -8.32 10.99 -6.65
C ARG A 144 -6.89 11.31 -7.04
N THR A 145 -5.92 10.90 -6.23
CA THR A 145 -4.49 11.26 -6.25
C THR A 145 -3.76 11.06 -7.61
N PHE A 146 -3.01 9.99 -7.81
CA PHE A 146 -2.13 9.86 -8.98
C PHE A 146 -2.64 8.75 -9.90
N VAL A 147 -2.46 8.93 -11.21
CA VAL A 147 -2.53 7.76 -12.11
C VAL A 147 -1.40 6.81 -11.76
N GLU A 148 -1.49 5.57 -12.19
CA GLU A 148 -0.43 4.60 -11.95
C GLU A 148 0.25 4.25 -13.26
N ALA A 149 1.58 4.24 -13.23
CA ALA A 149 2.40 3.75 -14.31
C ALA A 149 3.52 2.90 -13.70
N TYR A 150 3.82 1.77 -14.33
CA TYR A 150 4.75 0.80 -13.78
C TYR A 150 5.83 0.43 -14.81
N ARG A 151 7.05 0.23 -14.34
CA ARG A 151 8.15 -0.42 -15.08
C ARG A 151 8.44 -1.74 -14.38
N LEU A 152 7.77 -2.79 -14.84
CA LEU A 152 7.92 -4.13 -14.30
C LEU A 152 8.93 -4.93 -15.13
N ASN A 153 9.61 -5.86 -14.47
CA ASN A 153 10.41 -6.91 -15.07
C ASN A 153 10.16 -8.22 -14.31
N ASP A 154 10.75 -9.32 -14.77
CA ASP A 154 10.54 -10.66 -14.21
C ASP A 154 10.92 -10.79 -12.73
N ARG A 155 11.67 -9.82 -12.18
CA ARG A 155 12.13 -9.80 -10.79
C ARG A 155 11.37 -8.79 -9.93
N SER A 156 10.41 -8.06 -10.48
CA SER A 156 9.65 -7.04 -9.75
C SER A 156 8.84 -7.62 -8.58
N ALA A 157 8.47 -8.90 -8.64
CA ALA A 157 7.73 -9.59 -7.57
C ALA A 157 8.62 -10.11 -6.43
N ASP A 158 9.93 -10.26 -6.65
CA ASP A 158 10.85 -10.94 -5.72
C ASP A 158 10.75 -10.43 -4.28
N TRP A 159 10.52 -9.13 -4.11
CA TRP A 159 10.51 -8.52 -2.78
C TRP A 159 9.34 -8.99 -1.91
N PHE A 160 8.22 -9.44 -2.52
CA PHE A 160 7.08 -10.01 -1.80
C PHE A 160 6.91 -11.53 -1.99
N SER A 161 7.58 -12.15 -2.96
CA SER A 161 7.44 -13.59 -3.26
C SER A 161 8.65 -14.46 -2.85
N SER A 162 9.86 -13.89 -2.77
CA SER A 162 11.08 -14.63 -2.43
C SER A 162 11.50 -14.35 -0.99
N ARG A 163 11.94 -15.38 -0.22
CA ARG A 163 12.46 -15.22 1.15
C ARG A 163 13.76 -14.40 1.23
N THR A 164 14.52 -14.36 0.15
CA THR A 164 15.66 -13.46 -0.01
C THR A 164 15.29 -12.28 -0.90
N CYS A 165 15.76 -11.08 -0.55
CA CYS A 165 15.53 -9.89 -1.36
C CYS A 165 16.87 -9.31 -1.85
N ARG A 166 17.02 -9.19 -3.17
CA ARG A 166 18.20 -8.61 -3.81
C ARG A 166 18.22 -7.08 -3.73
N LYS A 167 17.07 -6.45 -3.49
CA LYS A 167 17.00 -5.00 -3.31
C LYS A 167 17.80 -4.61 -2.07
N LYS A 168 18.51 -3.48 -2.14
CA LYS A 168 19.16 -2.90 -0.97
C LYS A 168 18.09 -2.31 -0.06
N SER A 169 18.14 -2.63 1.23
CA SER A 169 17.23 -2.00 2.19
C SER A 169 17.54 -0.51 2.30
N GLU A 170 16.49 0.28 2.50
CA GLU A 170 16.57 1.72 2.73
C GLU A 170 16.39 2.03 4.22
N PRO A 171 17.07 3.06 4.75
CA PRO A 171 16.92 3.46 6.13
C PRO A 171 15.49 3.95 6.39
N VAL A 172 15.00 3.66 7.60
CA VAL A 172 13.71 4.14 8.08
C VAL A 172 13.89 5.16 9.19
N GLU A 173 12.92 6.04 9.35
CA GLU A 173 12.76 6.91 10.51
C GLU A 173 11.59 6.44 11.36
N VAL A 174 11.73 6.57 12.68
CA VAL A 174 10.63 6.33 13.62
C VAL A 174 9.90 7.65 13.82
N LEU A 175 8.59 7.63 13.62
CA LEU A 175 7.74 8.81 13.68
C LEU A 175 7.09 8.96 15.06
N LEU A 176 6.47 10.13 15.27
CA LEU A 176 5.69 10.38 16.47
C LEU A 176 4.51 9.39 16.59
N PRO A 177 4.13 9.01 17.82
CA PRO A 177 2.98 8.15 18.07
C PRO A 177 1.70 8.67 17.40
N LYS A 178 0.87 7.75 16.92
CA LYS A 178 -0.41 8.05 16.26
C LYS A 178 -1.58 7.60 17.14
N LYS A 179 -2.77 8.17 16.91
CA LYS A 179 -4.00 7.75 17.58
C LYS A 179 -4.68 6.66 16.77
N PHE A 180 -4.68 5.45 17.31
CA PHE A 180 -5.24 4.27 16.65
C PHE A 180 -6.61 3.92 17.18
N VAL A 181 -7.48 3.54 16.25
CA VAL A 181 -8.87 3.18 16.52
C VAL A 181 -9.19 1.88 15.82
N GLU A 182 -10.17 1.15 16.33
CA GLU A 182 -10.67 -0.04 15.65
C GLU A 182 -11.16 0.29 14.22
N ARG A 183 -11.09 -0.71 13.32
CA ARG A 183 -11.56 -0.56 11.94
C ARG A 183 -12.99 -0.01 11.85
N GLY A 184 -13.91 -0.55 12.64
CA GLY A 184 -15.30 -0.08 12.74
C GLY A 184 -16.12 -0.16 11.44
N VAL A 185 -15.62 -0.86 10.42
CA VAL A 185 -16.31 -1.10 9.14
C VAL A 185 -16.01 -2.51 8.63
N PRO A 186 -16.88 -3.12 7.80
CA PRO A 186 -16.63 -4.43 7.23
C PRO A 186 -15.31 -4.55 6.48
N TYR A 187 -14.76 -5.76 6.47
CA TYR A 187 -13.60 -6.08 5.64
C TYR A 187 -13.98 -6.21 4.16
N PRO A 188 -13.11 -5.85 3.22
CA PRO A 188 -13.38 -5.99 1.80
C PRO A 188 -13.48 -7.47 1.43
N LYS A 189 -14.29 -7.77 0.40
CA LYS A 189 -14.27 -9.06 -0.28
C LYS A 189 -13.48 -8.93 -1.58
N TRP A 190 -12.65 -9.91 -1.90
CA TRP A 190 -11.80 -9.91 -3.10
C TRP A 190 -12.25 -10.96 -4.11
N GLU A 191 -13.54 -10.95 -4.42
CA GLU A 191 -14.12 -11.89 -5.38
C GLU A 191 -13.57 -11.61 -6.78
N LYS A 192 -13.01 -12.64 -7.41
CA LYS A 192 -12.58 -12.56 -8.81
C LYS A 192 -13.81 -12.59 -9.71
N ARG A 193 -13.78 -11.79 -10.78
CA ARG A 193 -14.80 -11.74 -11.82
C ARG A 193 -14.13 -11.90 -13.18
N GLN A 194 -14.79 -12.58 -14.11
CA GLN A 194 -14.32 -12.74 -15.49
C GLN A 194 -15.02 -11.73 -16.40
N PRO A 195 -14.35 -11.22 -17.45
CA PRO A 195 -15.01 -10.45 -18.49
C PRO A 195 -16.08 -11.32 -19.19
N VAL A 196 -17.21 -10.72 -19.54
CA VAL A 196 -18.33 -11.45 -20.18
C VAL A 196 -18.14 -11.57 -21.70
N ALA A 197 -17.49 -10.60 -22.34
CA ALA A 197 -17.21 -10.61 -23.77
C ALA A 197 -16.04 -9.70 -24.14
N LEU A 198 -15.37 -10.00 -25.27
CA LEU A 198 -14.46 -9.09 -25.96
C LEU A 198 -15.23 -8.34 -27.05
N THR A 199 -15.46 -7.04 -26.87
CA THR A 199 -16.34 -6.26 -27.76
C THR A 199 -15.64 -5.72 -29.01
N ALA A 200 -14.32 -5.53 -28.96
CA ALA A 200 -13.52 -5.04 -30.08
C ALA A 200 -12.04 -5.38 -29.89
N SER A 201 -11.30 -5.49 -30.99
CA SER A 201 -9.85 -5.59 -31.03
C SER A 201 -9.32 -4.84 -32.25
N GLY A 202 -8.06 -4.39 -32.19
CA GLY A 202 -7.45 -3.63 -33.29
C GLY A 202 -6.01 -3.21 -32.98
N ILE A 203 -5.35 -2.61 -33.97
CA ILE A 203 -3.98 -2.11 -33.86
C ILE A 203 -4.02 -0.59 -33.77
N LEU A 204 -3.45 -0.03 -32.69
CA LEU A 204 -3.23 1.41 -32.58
C LEU A 204 -1.84 1.73 -33.13
N THR A 205 -1.78 2.57 -34.16
CA THR A 205 -0.52 3.07 -34.72
C THR A 205 -0.33 4.53 -34.31
N PRO A 206 0.88 4.92 -33.86
CA PRO A 206 1.19 6.33 -33.64
C PRO A 206 1.01 7.13 -34.92
N GLN A 207 0.22 8.19 -34.87
CA GLN A 207 0.06 9.08 -36.02
C GLN A 207 1.35 9.89 -36.20
N LYS A 208 1.98 9.85 -37.39
CA LYS A 208 3.24 10.57 -37.69
C LYS A 208 3.15 12.09 -37.53
N ASN A 209 1.95 12.66 -37.61
CA ASN A 209 1.64 14.06 -37.34
C ASN A 209 0.28 14.11 -36.64
N PRO A 210 0.22 14.00 -35.31
CA PRO A 210 -1.04 14.22 -34.61
C PRO A 210 -1.37 15.69 -34.80
N LYS A 211 -2.33 16.02 -35.68
CA LYS A 211 -3.02 17.30 -35.56
C LYS A 211 -3.66 17.23 -34.18
N LEU A 212 -3.07 17.89 -33.18
CA LEU A 212 -3.74 18.18 -31.93
C LEU A 212 -5.04 18.85 -32.35
N ARG A 213 -6.14 18.09 -32.33
CA ARG A 213 -7.46 18.68 -32.34
C ARG A 213 -7.54 19.37 -30.99
N TRP A 214 -7.03 20.60 -30.91
CA TRP A 214 -7.54 21.57 -29.98
C TRP A 214 -9.05 21.41 -30.05
N GLY A 215 -9.65 21.06 -28.90
CA GLY A 215 -11.03 20.62 -28.82
C GLY A 215 -11.89 21.49 -29.72
N ARG A 216 -12.84 20.91 -30.45
CA ARG A 216 -13.81 21.71 -31.21
C ARG A 216 -14.24 22.85 -30.29
N GLU A 217 -14.06 24.10 -30.73
CA GLU A 217 -14.65 25.23 -30.02
C GLU A 217 -16.09 24.86 -29.71
N TRP A 218 -16.44 24.90 -28.42
CA TRP A 218 -17.81 24.70 -28.01
C TRP A 218 -18.63 25.84 -28.61
N LYS A 219 -19.39 25.55 -29.67
CA LYS A 219 -20.29 26.50 -30.34
C LYS A 219 -21.72 26.48 -29.76
N GLY A 220 -21.95 25.71 -28.70
CA GLY A 220 -23.24 25.71 -28.00
C GLY A 220 -23.37 26.93 -27.09
N PRO A 221 -24.60 27.35 -26.72
CA PRO A 221 -24.78 28.34 -25.68
C PRO A 221 -24.10 27.86 -24.39
N ARG A 222 -23.45 28.77 -23.67
CA ARG A 222 -22.99 28.47 -22.31
C ARG A 222 -24.25 28.38 -21.44
N PRO A 223 -24.40 27.35 -20.59
CA PRO A 223 -25.46 27.35 -19.59
C PRO A 223 -25.30 28.59 -18.71
N GLU A 224 -26.40 29.31 -18.50
CA GLU A 224 -26.51 30.41 -17.54
C GLU A 224 -26.31 29.91 -16.10
#